data_AF-A0A914S2P0-F1
#
_entry.id   AF-A0A914S2P0-F1
#
_cell.length_a   1.000
_cell.length_b   1.000
_cell.length_c   1.000
_cell.angle_alpha   90.00
_cell.angle_beta   90.00
_cell.angle_gamma   90.00
#
_symmetry.space_group_name_H-M   'P 1'
#
loop_
_entity.id
_entity.type
_entity.pdbx_description
1 polymer ?
#
loop_
_entity_poly.entity_id
_entity_poly.type
_entity_poly.pdbx_seq_one_letter_code
_entity_poly.pdbx_strand_id
1 'polypeptide(L)'
;MIKPHVRVVVIEVLRLVARAEIEEMTAVMDELMEQYVDDVVPIAVDVTTELNQEEDRTVTIMGILSTLGSVLEIVEENSEVMAHVEVQVLRVIKSVLDNYQIDYFEEILALTNSLILTSVSEPMWEIFFDIHKVAVNEGGSLFVGKRVNALVEMAVNMFNDEFGEDDQIHAAKLLECLILQCQGRIDNLVPDIVQLAITRLHQPFEDGKELRPMLLLVCYSPYFNPPCKILCVN
;
A
#
# COMPACT_ATOMS: atom_id res chain seq x y z
N MET A 1 -31.64 11.71 -20.55
CA MET A 1 -32.00 10.53 -21.37
C MET A 1 -30.98 9.39 -21.29
N ILE A 2 -29.76 9.59 -20.73
CA ILE A 2 -28.71 8.57 -20.71
C ILE A 2 -28.82 7.63 -19.50
N LYS A 3 -29.40 8.07 -18.38
CA LYS A 3 -29.51 7.34 -17.09
C LYS A 3 -29.78 5.82 -17.18
N PRO A 4 -30.73 5.31 -18.00
CA PRO A 4 -30.98 3.87 -18.09
C PRO A 4 -29.83 3.05 -18.69
N HIS A 5 -28.95 3.69 -19.47
CA HIS A 5 -27.83 3.07 -20.16
C HIS A 5 -26.47 3.39 -19.51
N VAL A 6 -26.44 4.32 -18.55
CA VAL A 6 -25.22 4.69 -17.79
C VAL A 6 -24.55 3.46 -17.21
N ARG A 7 -25.34 2.54 -16.61
CA ARG A 7 -24.79 1.29 -16.06
C ARG A 7 -24.03 0.47 -17.10
N VAL A 8 -24.55 0.34 -18.31
CA VAL A 8 -23.91 -0.46 -19.38
C VAL A 8 -22.64 0.23 -19.88
N VAL A 9 -22.69 1.56 -20.04
CA VAL A 9 -21.55 2.35 -20.49
C VAL A 9 -20.44 2.34 -19.44
N VAL A 10 -20.76 2.55 -18.17
CA VAL A 10 -19.81 2.51 -17.06
C VAL A 10 -19.18 1.13 -16.92
N ILE A 11 -19.96 0.05 -16.98
CA ILE A 11 -19.42 -1.33 -16.97
C ILE A 11 -18.42 -1.53 -18.12
N GLU A 12 -18.79 -1.12 -19.34
CA GLU A 12 -17.94 -1.37 -20.50
C GLU A 12 -16.70 -0.48 -20.50
N VAL A 13 -16.79 0.78 -20.06
CA VAL A 13 -15.63 1.67 -19.89
C VAL A 13 -14.69 1.12 -18.83
N LEU A 14 -15.20 0.76 -17.64
CA LEU A 14 -14.38 0.14 -16.59
C LEU A 14 -13.73 -1.17 -17.06
N ARG A 15 -14.45 -2.02 -17.81
CA ARG A 15 -13.90 -3.26 -18.38
C ARG A 15 -12.88 -3.02 -19.49
N LEU A 16 -13.06 -2.00 -20.31
CA LEU A 16 -12.13 -1.64 -21.37
C LEU A 16 -10.85 -1.07 -20.79
N VAL A 17 -10.93 -0.18 -19.79
CA VAL A 17 -9.72 0.34 -19.11
C VAL A 17 -9.01 -0.76 -18.34
N ALA A 18 -9.77 -1.63 -17.66
CA ALA A 18 -9.25 -2.82 -16.98
C ALA A 18 -8.49 -3.81 -17.89
N ARG A 19 -8.72 -3.77 -19.22
CA ARG A 19 -8.18 -4.72 -20.20
C ARG A 19 -7.24 -4.09 -21.22
N ALA A 20 -7.33 -2.79 -21.43
CA ALA A 20 -6.56 -2.05 -22.40
C ALA A 20 -6.16 -0.73 -21.75
N GLU A 21 -4.87 -0.55 -21.52
CA GLU A 21 -4.22 0.67 -21.02
C GLU A 21 -4.46 1.86 -21.99
N ILE A 22 -5.70 2.33 -22.09
CA ILE A 22 -6.12 3.39 -23.00
C ILE A 22 -6.32 4.65 -22.16
N GLU A 23 -5.31 5.53 -22.15
CA GLU A 23 -5.32 6.81 -21.40
C GLU A 23 -6.54 7.67 -21.73
N GLU A 24 -7.07 7.63 -22.97
CA GLU A 24 -8.23 8.42 -23.37
C GLU A 24 -9.53 8.00 -22.65
N MET A 25 -9.58 6.78 -22.09
CA MET A 25 -10.75 6.31 -21.35
C MET A 25 -10.79 6.82 -19.91
N THR A 26 -9.64 7.22 -19.33
CA THR A 26 -9.56 7.79 -17.98
C THR A 26 -10.37 9.09 -17.91
N ALA A 27 -10.17 10.00 -18.88
CA ALA A 27 -10.92 11.26 -18.95
C ALA A 27 -12.43 11.08 -19.12
N VAL A 28 -12.86 10.04 -19.84
CA VAL A 28 -14.29 9.70 -19.97
C VAL A 28 -14.84 9.21 -18.63
N MET A 29 -14.02 8.48 -17.87
CA MET A 29 -14.41 7.93 -16.58
C MET A 29 -14.49 9.01 -15.50
N ASP A 30 -13.62 10.02 -15.52
CA ASP A 30 -13.70 11.19 -14.63
C ASP A 30 -15.03 11.93 -14.81
N GLU A 31 -15.44 12.19 -16.05
CA GLU A 31 -16.70 12.88 -16.33
C GLU A 31 -17.93 12.01 -16.00
N LEU A 32 -17.81 10.68 -16.12
CA LEU A 32 -18.85 9.75 -15.66
C LEU A 32 -18.95 9.70 -14.13
N MET A 33 -17.83 9.73 -13.41
CA MET A 33 -17.77 9.74 -11.95
C MET A 33 -18.36 11.04 -11.38
N GLU A 34 -18.06 12.19 -12.00
CA GLU A 34 -18.61 13.48 -11.58
C GLU A 34 -20.14 13.55 -11.74
N GLN A 35 -20.70 12.92 -12.78
CA GLN A 35 -22.13 12.99 -13.08
C GLN A 35 -22.97 11.82 -12.51
N TYR A 36 -22.36 10.68 -12.22
CA TYR A 36 -23.08 9.43 -11.92
C TYR A 36 -22.47 8.60 -10.78
N VAL A 37 -21.75 9.20 -9.84
CA VAL A 37 -21.08 8.49 -8.72
C VAL A 37 -21.96 7.42 -8.04
N ASP A 38 -23.22 7.75 -7.71
CA ASP A 38 -24.18 6.83 -7.07
C ASP A 38 -24.46 5.56 -7.91
N ASP A 39 -24.39 5.68 -9.24
CA ASP A 39 -24.59 4.58 -10.18
C ASP A 39 -23.27 3.81 -10.42
N VAL A 40 -22.09 4.44 -10.27
CA VAL A 40 -20.77 3.83 -10.48
C VAL A 40 -20.32 2.97 -9.31
N VAL A 41 -20.56 3.39 -8.06
CA VAL A 41 -20.16 2.66 -6.84
C VAL A 41 -20.55 1.17 -6.88
N PRO A 42 -21.85 0.80 -7.07
CA PRO A 42 -22.24 -0.61 -7.08
C PRO A 42 -21.62 -1.37 -8.26
N ILE A 43 -21.31 -0.71 -9.37
CA ILE A 43 -20.70 -1.33 -10.55
C ILE A 43 -19.23 -1.66 -10.30
N ALA A 44 -18.47 -0.72 -9.72
CA ALA A 44 -17.05 -0.95 -9.40
C ALA A 44 -16.91 -2.12 -8.41
N VAL A 45 -17.81 -2.19 -7.43
CA VAL A 45 -17.89 -3.34 -6.49
C VAL A 45 -18.28 -4.63 -7.21
N ASP A 46 -19.27 -4.62 -8.09
CA ASP A 46 -19.67 -5.80 -8.86
C ASP A 46 -18.50 -6.34 -9.71
N VAL A 47 -17.79 -5.46 -10.43
CA VAL A 47 -16.66 -5.84 -11.29
C VAL A 47 -15.50 -6.42 -10.47
N THR A 48 -15.11 -5.75 -9.38
CA THR A 48 -14.04 -6.24 -8.50
C THR A 48 -14.43 -7.55 -7.79
N THR A 49 -15.71 -7.74 -7.46
CA THR A 49 -16.22 -8.99 -6.87
C THR A 49 -16.26 -10.14 -7.88
N GLU A 50 -16.70 -9.89 -9.13
CA GLU A 50 -16.69 -10.89 -10.20
C GLU A 50 -15.27 -11.39 -10.48
N LEU A 51 -14.29 -10.48 -10.53
CA LEU A 51 -12.88 -10.82 -10.74
C LEU A 51 -12.33 -11.71 -9.61
N ASN A 52 -12.82 -11.53 -8.38
CA ASN A 52 -12.37 -12.28 -7.21
C ASN A 52 -12.93 -13.72 -7.11
N GLN A 53 -13.94 -14.09 -7.91
CA GLN A 53 -14.58 -15.41 -7.85
C GLN A 53 -14.03 -16.43 -8.86
N GLU A 54 -13.17 -16.03 -9.81
CA GLU A 54 -12.58 -16.96 -10.78
C GLU A 54 -11.38 -17.73 -10.17
N GLU A 55 -11.70 -18.73 -9.36
CA GLU A 55 -10.78 -19.54 -8.53
C GLU A 55 -9.83 -20.49 -9.30
N ASP A 56 -9.95 -20.62 -10.63
CA ASP A 56 -9.50 -21.85 -11.31
C ASP A 56 -8.33 -21.72 -12.32
N ARG A 57 -7.55 -20.62 -12.33
CA ARG A 57 -6.35 -20.55 -13.16
C ARG A 57 -5.18 -19.87 -12.44
N THR A 58 -4.06 -20.54 -12.29
CA THR A 58 -2.80 -19.91 -11.83
C THR A 58 -2.32 -18.80 -12.79
N VAL A 59 -2.88 -18.76 -14.01
CA VAL A 59 -2.72 -17.72 -15.03
C VAL A 59 -3.71 -16.53 -14.84
N THR A 60 -4.68 -16.59 -13.91
CA THR A 60 -5.66 -15.49 -13.67
C THR A 60 -5.32 -14.55 -12.50
N ILE A 61 -4.49 -14.92 -11.51
CA ILE A 61 -4.22 -14.04 -10.36
C ILE A 61 -3.48 -12.76 -10.76
N MET A 62 -2.41 -12.85 -11.55
CA MET A 62 -1.72 -11.65 -12.06
C MET A 62 -2.64 -10.74 -12.88
N GLY A 63 -3.52 -11.33 -13.69
CA GLY A 63 -4.51 -10.57 -14.46
C GLY A 63 -5.49 -9.83 -13.55
N ILE A 64 -5.98 -10.49 -12.49
CA ILE A 64 -6.84 -9.89 -11.48
C ILE A 64 -6.12 -8.73 -10.78
N LEU A 65 -4.88 -8.95 -10.31
CA LEU A 65 -4.09 -7.93 -9.62
C LEU A 65 -3.81 -6.71 -10.52
N SER A 66 -3.44 -6.94 -11.78
CA SER A 66 -3.23 -5.87 -12.75
C SER A 66 -4.50 -5.08 -13.01
N THR A 67 -5.64 -5.77 -13.17
CA THR A 67 -6.93 -5.12 -13.37
C THR A 67 -7.35 -4.32 -12.14
N LEU A 68 -7.15 -4.83 -10.92
CA LEU A 68 -7.42 -4.07 -9.69
C LEU A 68 -6.58 -2.81 -9.61
N GLY A 69 -5.32 -2.86 -10.08
CA GLY A 69 -4.45 -1.68 -10.17
C GLY A 69 -5.03 -0.60 -11.08
N SER A 70 -5.44 -0.96 -12.29
CA SER A 70 -6.09 -0.01 -13.21
C SER A 70 -7.39 0.57 -12.65
N VAL A 71 -8.19 -0.23 -11.93
CA VAL A 71 -9.40 0.28 -11.26
C VAL A 71 -9.05 1.29 -10.18
N LEU A 72 -8.00 1.04 -9.37
CA LEU A 72 -7.56 1.99 -8.35
C LEU A 72 -7.10 3.32 -8.94
N GLU A 73 -6.36 3.31 -10.05
CA GLU A 73 -5.92 4.53 -10.74
C GLU A 73 -7.11 5.36 -11.24
N ILE A 74 -8.15 4.72 -11.77
CA ILE A 74 -9.35 5.41 -12.26
C ILE A 74 -10.14 6.07 -11.11
N VAL A 75 -10.23 5.39 -9.97
CA VAL A 75 -11.07 5.84 -8.85
C VAL A 75 -10.31 6.70 -7.82
N GLU A 76 -9.02 7.00 -8.07
CA GLU A 76 -8.13 7.71 -7.15
C GLU A 76 -8.69 9.06 -6.67
N GLU A 77 -9.33 9.82 -7.56
CA GLU A 77 -9.88 11.14 -7.22
C GLU A 77 -11.24 11.08 -6.50
N ASN A 78 -11.87 9.91 -6.39
CA ASN A 78 -13.20 9.74 -5.81
C ASN A 78 -13.15 8.91 -4.52
N SER A 79 -13.02 9.58 -3.38
CA SER A 79 -12.85 8.95 -2.06
C SER A 79 -14.02 8.05 -1.64
N GLU A 80 -15.25 8.34 -2.07
CA GLU A 80 -16.42 7.51 -1.79
C GLU A 80 -16.36 6.17 -2.53
N VAL A 81 -16.04 6.20 -3.82
CA VAL A 81 -15.88 4.96 -4.63
C VAL A 81 -14.63 4.19 -4.17
N MET A 82 -13.54 4.89 -3.89
CA MET A 82 -12.29 4.31 -3.39
C MET A 82 -12.54 3.46 -2.14
N ALA A 83 -13.26 3.98 -1.14
CA ALA A 83 -13.55 3.24 0.09
C ALA A 83 -14.28 1.90 -0.15
N HIS A 84 -15.11 1.81 -1.20
CA HIS A 84 -15.81 0.57 -1.55
C HIS A 84 -14.92 -0.41 -2.32
N VAL A 85 -14.10 0.10 -3.25
CA VAL A 85 -13.14 -0.70 -4.03
C VAL A 85 -12.05 -1.26 -3.12
N GLU A 86 -11.56 -0.46 -2.18
CA GLU A 86 -10.54 -0.81 -1.21
C GLU A 86 -10.87 -2.13 -0.49
N VAL A 87 -12.11 -2.30 -0.02
CA VAL A 87 -12.54 -3.54 0.68
C VAL A 87 -12.27 -4.80 -0.15
N GLN A 88 -12.49 -4.74 -1.48
CA GLN A 88 -12.23 -5.88 -2.36
C GLN A 88 -10.74 -6.09 -2.63
N VAL A 89 -9.99 -4.99 -2.80
CA VAL A 89 -8.54 -5.05 -2.99
C VAL A 89 -7.85 -5.64 -1.77
N LEU A 90 -8.21 -5.20 -0.56
CA LEU A 90 -7.66 -5.71 0.69
C LEU A 90 -7.91 -7.20 0.86
N ARG A 91 -9.09 -7.70 0.47
CA ARG A 91 -9.40 -9.14 0.51
C ARG A 91 -8.45 -9.95 -0.36
N VAL A 92 -8.10 -9.44 -1.54
CA VAL A 92 -7.16 -10.12 -2.46
C VAL A 92 -5.74 -10.06 -1.91
N ILE A 93 -5.31 -8.90 -1.43
CA ILE A 93 -4.00 -8.75 -0.77
C ILE A 93 -3.87 -9.73 0.38
N LYS A 94 -4.88 -9.79 1.27
CA LYS A 94 -4.90 -10.70 2.41
C LYS A 94 -4.86 -12.17 1.99
N SER A 95 -5.60 -12.55 0.95
CA SER A 95 -5.56 -13.91 0.40
C SER A 95 -4.17 -14.30 -0.11
N VAL A 96 -3.47 -13.40 -0.81
CA VAL A 96 -2.10 -13.64 -1.30
C VAL A 96 -1.11 -13.76 -0.13
N LEU A 97 -1.24 -12.89 0.88
CA LEU A 97 -0.41 -12.90 2.09
C LEU A 97 -0.63 -14.16 2.93
N ASP A 98 -1.88 -14.53 3.22
CA ASP A 98 -2.25 -15.70 4.03
C ASP A 98 -1.79 -17.02 3.38
N ASN A 99 -1.85 -17.10 2.05
CA ASN A 99 -1.41 -18.26 1.29
C ASN A 99 0.09 -18.26 0.96
N TYR A 100 0.85 -17.25 1.41
CA TYR A 100 2.29 -17.09 1.14
C TYR A 100 2.63 -17.23 -0.36
N GLN A 101 1.81 -16.64 -1.23
CA GLN A 101 2.02 -16.70 -2.69
C GLN A 101 3.04 -15.65 -3.13
N ILE A 102 4.32 -15.91 -2.84
CA ILE A 102 5.46 -14.99 -3.03
C ILE A 102 5.52 -14.42 -4.46
N ASP A 103 5.16 -15.21 -5.48
CA ASP A 103 5.20 -14.81 -6.89
C ASP A 103 4.33 -13.58 -7.21
N TYR A 104 3.38 -13.21 -6.34
CA TYR A 104 2.47 -12.07 -6.53
C TYR A 104 2.73 -10.90 -5.57
N PHE A 105 3.81 -10.97 -4.77
CA PHE A 105 4.08 -9.99 -3.72
C PHE A 105 4.38 -8.60 -4.28
N GLU A 106 5.04 -8.53 -5.44
CA GLU A 106 5.32 -7.26 -6.08
C GLU A 106 4.01 -6.53 -6.44
N GLU A 107 3.06 -7.23 -7.06
CA GLU A 107 1.75 -6.72 -7.45
C GLU A 107 0.92 -6.28 -6.25
N ILE A 108 0.80 -7.10 -5.19
CA ILE A 108 0.04 -6.69 -4.00
C ILE A 108 0.67 -5.48 -3.30
N LEU A 109 2.01 -5.33 -3.35
CA LEU A 109 2.69 -4.16 -2.83
C LEU A 109 2.40 -2.90 -3.68
N ALA A 110 2.16 -3.03 -5.00
CA ALA A 110 1.68 -1.89 -5.79
C ALA A 110 0.26 -1.51 -5.41
N LEU A 111 -0.64 -2.49 -5.30
CA LEU A 111 -2.02 -2.22 -4.89
C LEU A 111 -2.07 -1.55 -3.51
N THR A 112 -1.27 -2.06 -2.58
CA THR A 112 -1.12 -1.47 -1.24
C THR A 112 -0.61 -0.04 -1.34
N ASN A 113 0.42 0.22 -2.16
CA ASN A 113 0.93 1.58 -2.37
C ASN A 113 -0.13 2.52 -2.96
N SER A 114 -0.88 2.09 -3.97
CA SER A 114 -1.96 2.90 -4.55
C SER A 114 -3.00 3.29 -3.49
N LEU A 115 -3.38 2.35 -2.61
CA LEU A 115 -4.30 2.64 -1.50
C LEU A 115 -3.70 3.63 -0.48
N ILE A 116 -2.42 3.46 -0.11
CA ILE A 116 -1.72 4.33 0.85
C ILE A 116 -1.69 5.78 0.33
N LEU A 117 -1.40 5.98 -0.96
CA LEU A 117 -1.27 7.30 -1.56
C LEU A 117 -2.61 8.06 -1.59
N THR A 118 -3.74 7.35 -1.65
CA THR A 118 -5.06 7.97 -1.60
C THR A 118 -5.50 8.27 -0.16
N SER A 119 -5.55 7.26 0.71
CA SER A 119 -5.89 7.41 2.13
C SER A 119 -5.56 6.16 2.92
N VAL A 120 -5.01 6.31 4.14
CA VAL A 120 -4.73 5.17 5.02
C VAL A 120 -5.93 4.88 5.92
N SER A 121 -6.69 3.84 5.59
CA SER A 121 -7.84 3.38 6.37
C SER A 121 -7.43 2.50 7.57
N GLU A 122 -8.36 2.24 8.49
CA GLU A 122 -8.11 1.32 9.62
C GLU A 122 -7.75 -0.12 9.15
N PRO A 123 -8.45 -0.73 8.18
CA PRO A 123 -8.06 -2.03 7.62
C PRO A 123 -6.67 -2.10 6.98
N MET A 124 -6.14 -0.99 6.45
CA MET A 124 -4.79 -0.96 5.86
C MET A 124 -3.70 -1.30 6.88
N TRP A 125 -3.94 -1.02 8.17
CA TRP A 125 -3.00 -1.38 9.23
C TRP A 125 -2.87 -2.89 9.42
N GLU A 126 -3.94 -3.67 9.21
CA GLU A 126 -3.84 -5.13 9.25
C GLU A 126 -2.94 -5.65 8.14
N ILE A 127 -3.12 -5.15 6.91
CA ILE A 127 -2.27 -5.49 5.76
C ILE A 127 -0.81 -5.13 6.02
N PHE A 128 -0.57 -3.98 6.63
CA PHE A 128 0.77 -3.56 7.05
C PHE A 128 1.41 -4.56 8.02
N PHE A 129 0.68 -5.03 9.03
CA PHE A 129 1.19 -6.03 9.97
C PHE A 129 1.47 -7.38 9.29
N ASP A 130 0.60 -7.78 8.35
CA ASP A 130 0.77 -9.01 7.59
C ASP A 130 2.01 -8.92 6.68
N ILE A 131 2.21 -7.80 5.97
CA ILE A 131 3.42 -7.54 5.17
C ILE A 131 4.67 -7.58 6.06
N HIS A 132 4.64 -6.92 7.22
CA HIS A 132 5.76 -6.94 8.17
C HIS A 132 6.09 -8.36 8.63
N LYS A 133 5.08 -9.17 8.95
CA LYS A 133 5.26 -10.57 9.36
C LYS A 133 5.92 -11.39 8.26
N VAL A 134 5.50 -11.23 7.00
CA VAL A 134 6.12 -11.98 5.89
C VAL A 134 7.55 -11.49 5.64
N ALA A 135 7.80 -10.19 5.71
CA ALA A 135 9.13 -9.60 5.56
C ALA A 135 10.17 -10.16 6.55
N VAL A 136 9.76 -10.32 7.82
CA VAL A 136 10.61 -10.89 8.87
C VAL A 136 10.93 -12.36 8.59
N ASN A 137 9.98 -13.12 8.04
CA ASN A 137 10.14 -14.55 7.79
C ASN A 137 10.95 -14.88 6.53
N GLU A 138 10.74 -14.14 5.43
CA GLU A 138 11.34 -14.41 4.12
C GLU A 138 12.64 -13.62 3.83
N GLY A 139 13.07 -12.77 4.77
CA GLY A 139 14.38 -12.12 4.72
C GLY A 139 14.55 -11.14 3.56
N GLY A 140 13.72 -10.09 3.51
CA GLY A 140 13.97 -8.86 2.72
C GLY A 140 13.91 -8.96 1.20
N SER A 141 14.02 -10.17 0.65
CA SER A 141 14.06 -10.47 -0.79
C SER A 141 12.78 -10.03 -1.52
N LEU A 142 11.67 -9.89 -0.78
CA LEU A 142 10.35 -9.50 -1.26
C LEU A 142 10.23 -8.01 -1.64
N PHE A 143 11.08 -7.14 -1.09
CA PHE A 143 10.95 -5.69 -1.23
C PHE A 143 11.78 -5.13 -2.39
N VAL A 144 11.51 -5.58 -3.62
CA VAL A 144 12.25 -5.15 -4.81
C VAL A 144 11.61 -3.90 -5.44
N GLY A 145 12.36 -2.78 -5.49
CA GLY A 145 12.04 -1.63 -6.36
C GLY A 145 11.40 -0.41 -5.68
N LYS A 146 10.70 0.41 -6.48
CA LYS A 146 10.14 1.72 -6.09
C LYS A 146 9.06 1.65 -5.00
N ARG A 147 8.51 0.46 -4.73
CA ARG A 147 7.37 0.23 -3.85
C ARG A 147 7.74 0.19 -2.35
N VAL A 148 9.04 0.15 -2.04
CA VAL A 148 9.55 0.24 -0.66
C VAL A 148 9.35 1.64 -0.07
N ASN A 149 9.41 2.68 -0.90
CA ASN A 149 9.23 4.06 -0.45
C ASN A 149 7.84 4.29 0.15
N ALA A 150 6.81 3.64 -0.41
CA ALA A 150 5.45 3.66 0.10
C ALA A 150 5.34 3.11 1.53
N LEU A 151 6.01 1.99 1.79
CA LEU A 151 6.05 1.36 3.11
C LEU A 151 6.81 2.22 4.11
N VAL A 152 7.87 2.91 3.65
CA VAL A 152 8.57 3.92 4.46
C VAL A 152 7.61 5.08 4.78
N GLU A 153 6.94 5.65 3.78
CA GLU A 153 6.00 6.76 3.96
C GLU A 153 4.85 6.40 4.92
N MET A 154 4.25 5.21 4.77
CA MET A 154 3.20 4.73 5.65
C MET A 154 3.70 4.59 7.10
N ALA A 155 4.88 3.98 7.30
CA ALA A 155 5.45 3.84 8.63
C ALA A 155 5.87 5.20 9.22
N VAL A 156 6.33 6.14 8.41
CA VAL A 156 6.61 7.53 8.86
C VAL A 156 5.32 8.23 9.28
N ASN A 157 4.22 8.04 8.55
CA ASN A 157 2.94 8.68 8.83
C ASN A 157 2.33 8.25 10.19
N MET A 158 2.67 7.05 10.68
CA MET A 158 2.29 6.56 12.01
C MET A 158 2.91 7.34 13.17
N PHE A 159 3.84 8.27 12.90
CA PHE A 159 4.42 9.15 13.92
C PHE A 159 3.68 10.49 14.07
N ASN A 160 2.59 10.70 13.32
CA ASN A 160 1.70 11.85 13.52
C ASN A 160 0.90 11.72 14.82
N ASP A 161 0.43 12.85 15.35
CA ASP A 161 -0.30 12.95 16.62
C ASP A 161 -1.64 12.18 16.66
N GLU A 162 -2.13 11.73 15.50
CA GLU A 162 -3.36 10.92 15.37
C GLU A 162 -3.16 9.46 15.81
N PHE A 163 -1.91 8.99 15.93
CA PHE A 163 -1.56 7.59 16.24
C PHE A 163 -0.97 7.43 17.64
N GLY A 164 -1.23 6.27 18.26
CA GLY A 164 -0.75 5.95 19.61
C GLY A 164 0.68 5.39 19.66
N GLU A 165 1.22 5.18 20.87
CA GLU A 165 2.55 4.56 21.03
C GLU A 165 2.59 3.12 20.50
N ASP A 166 1.47 2.39 20.58
CA ASP A 166 1.34 1.04 20.04
C ASP A 166 1.52 1.01 18.52
N ASP A 167 0.92 1.96 17.81
CA ASP A 167 1.06 2.12 16.36
C ASP A 167 2.53 2.44 16.00
N GLN A 168 3.10 3.41 16.71
CA GLN A 168 4.49 3.85 16.53
C GLN A 168 5.52 2.72 16.79
N ILE A 169 5.21 1.80 17.71
CA ILE A 169 6.07 0.61 17.96
C ILE A 169 6.16 -0.24 16.71
N HIS A 170 5.04 -0.50 16.04
CA HIS A 170 5.04 -1.32 14.83
C HIS A 170 5.65 -0.59 13.65
N ALA A 171 5.39 0.71 13.53
CA ALA A 171 6.04 1.58 12.56
C ALA A 171 7.57 1.51 12.69
N ALA A 172 8.09 1.64 13.91
CA ALA A 172 9.52 1.57 14.18
C ALA A 172 10.11 0.20 13.83
N LYS A 173 9.41 -0.91 14.14
CA LYS A 173 9.84 -2.27 13.75
C LYS A 173 9.92 -2.43 12.24
N LEU A 174 8.94 -1.91 11.50
CA LEU A 174 9.00 -1.95 10.05
C LEU A 174 10.13 -1.09 9.51
N LEU A 175 10.30 0.15 10.00
CA LEU A 175 11.40 1.02 9.55
C LEU A 175 12.77 0.38 9.81
N GLU A 176 12.96 -0.27 10.96
CA GLU A 176 14.17 -1.07 11.23
C GLU A 176 14.35 -2.18 10.17
N CYS A 177 13.30 -2.98 9.94
CA CYS A 177 13.32 -4.05 8.95
C CYS A 177 13.66 -3.52 7.55
N LEU A 178 13.02 -2.43 7.12
CA LEU A 178 13.25 -1.80 5.82
C LEU A 178 14.69 -1.31 5.68
N ILE A 179 15.27 -0.69 6.73
CA ILE A 179 16.69 -0.27 6.72
C ILE A 179 17.63 -1.47 6.59
N LEU A 180 17.35 -2.57 7.31
CA LEU A 180 18.20 -3.76 7.30
C LEU A 180 18.11 -4.54 5.99
N GLN A 181 16.90 -4.63 5.43
CA GLN A 181 16.58 -5.52 4.32
C GLN A 181 16.67 -4.83 2.95
N CYS A 182 16.46 -3.51 2.88
CA CYS A 182 16.39 -2.75 1.62
C CYS A 182 17.64 -1.91 1.35
N GLN A 183 18.80 -2.44 1.76
CA GLN A 183 20.12 -1.82 1.59
C GLN A 183 20.38 -1.38 0.15
N GLY A 184 20.82 -0.14 -0.06
CA GLY A 184 21.05 0.44 -1.38
C GLY A 184 19.79 0.91 -2.12
N ARG A 185 18.59 0.61 -1.61
CA ARG A 185 17.30 1.00 -2.22
C ARG A 185 16.68 2.22 -1.56
N ILE A 186 16.74 2.29 -0.22
CA ILE A 186 16.18 3.41 0.56
C ILE A 186 17.25 4.31 1.19
N ASP A 187 18.53 4.15 0.82
CA ASP A 187 19.66 4.86 1.44
C ASP A 187 19.47 6.39 1.50
N ASN A 188 18.78 6.97 0.51
CA ASN A 188 18.47 8.40 0.47
C ASN A 188 17.42 8.83 1.52
N LEU A 189 16.56 7.92 1.98
CA LEU A 189 15.51 8.14 2.98
C LEU A 189 16.01 7.86 4.41
N VAL A 190 17.06 7.05 4.57
CA VAL A 190 17.61 6.67 5.88
C VAL A 190 17.92 7.87 6.78
N PRO A 191 18.53 8.98 6.32
CA PRO A 191 18.77 10.14 7.17
C PRO A 191 17.49 10.72 7.78
N ASP A 192 16.42 10.85 6.99
CA ASP A 192 15.15 11.42 7.43
C ASP A 192 14.42 10.47 8.39
N ILE A 193 14.48 9.16 8.15
CA ILE A 193 13.94 8.13 9.05
C ILE A 193 14.66 8.19 10.42
N VAL A 194 15.99 8.27 10.42
CA VAL A 194 16.77 8.39 11.67
C VAL A 194 16.45 9.70 12.38
N GLN A 195 16.32 10.80 11.65
CA GLN A 195 15.95 12.09 12.22
C GLN A 195 14.55 12.06 12.85
N LEU A 196 13.58 11.40 12.22
CA LEU A 196 12.25 11.17 12.77
C LEU A 196 12.33 10.40 14.09
N ALA A 197 13.07 9.29 14.12
CA ALA A 197 13.24 8.47 15.32
C ALA A 197 13.91 9.25 16.47
N ILE A 198 14.94 10.05 16.16
CA ILE A 198 15.60 10.94 17.13
C ILE A 198 14.63 11.99 17.64
N THR A 199 13.84 12.63 16.78
CA THR A 199 12.85 13.63 17.18
C THR A 199 11.83 13.02 18.15
N ARG A 200 11.28 11.85 17.81
CA ARG A 200 10.33 11.14 18.67
C ARG A 200 10.95 10.71 20.00
N LEU A 201 12.23 10.34 20.03
CA LEU A 201 12.99 10.00 21.26
C LEU A 201 13.08 11.16 22.26
N HIS A 202 12.99 12.40 21.81
CA HIS A 202 13.02 13.60 22.67
C HIS A 202 11.64 14.01 23.20
N GLN A 203 10.56 13.41 22.69
CA GLN A 203 9.21 13.65 23.17
C GLN A 203 8.90 12.79 24.41
N PRO A 204 7.93 13.18 25.25
CA PRO A 204 7.49 12.36 26.37
C PRO A 204 6.95 11.00 25.90
N PHE A 205 7.01 10.02 26.79
CA PHE A 205 6.46 8.68 26.59
C PHE A 205 5.41 8.37 27.63
N GLU A 206 4.43 7.53 27.32
CA GLU A 206 3.48 7.03 28.32
C GLU A 206 4.18 6.08 29.31
N ASP A 207 4.81 5.01 28.80
CA ASP A 207 5.64 4.11 29.60
C ASP A 207 7.09 4.00 29.09
N GLY A 208 7.31 4.23 27.79
CA GLY A 208 8.60 4.17 27.12
C GLY A 208 9.33 2.82 27.22
N LYS A 209 8.67 1.73 27.60
CA LYS A 209 9.30 0.41 27.76
C LYS A 209 9.47 -0.33 26.46
N GLU A 210 8.55 -0.14 25.52
CA GLU A 210 8.57 -0.81 24.22
C GLU A 210 9.01 0.12 23.09
N LEU A 211 8.41 1.31 22.99
CA LEU A 211 8.70 2.24 21.90
C LEU A 211 10.15 2.74 21.91
N ARG A 212 10.71 3.07 23.07
CA ARG A 212 12.08 3.61 23.17
C ARG A 212 13.13 2.63 22.64
N PRO A 213 13.14 1.33 23.03
CA PRO A 213 14.01 0.34 22.38
C PRO A 213 13.84 0.27 20.85
N MET A 214 12.61 0.29 20.33
CA MET A 214 12.37 0.21 18.89
C MET A 214 12.92 1.42 18.13
N LEU A 215 12.71 2.64 18.66
CA LEU A 215 13.29 3.86 18.08
C LEU A 215 14.82 3.84 18.10
N LEU A 216 15.43 3.29 19.16
CA LEU A 216 16.89 3.11 19.20
C LEU A 216 17.34 2.12 18.12
N LEU A 217 16.64 1.01 17.93
CA LEU A 217 16.95 0.05 16.87
C LEU A 217 16.88 0.69 15.47
N VAL A 218 15.90 1.55 15.20
CA VAL A 218 15.83 2.35 13.96
C VAL A 218 17.08 3.24 13.79
N CYS A 219 17.56 3.87 14.87
CA CYS A 219 18.80 4.66 14.82
C CYS A 219 20.07 3.81 14.62
N TYR A 220 20.08 2.56 15.12
CA TYR A 220 21.23 1.66 15.05
C TYR A 220 21.27 0.79 13.79
N SER A 221 20.14 0.52 13.14
CA SER A 221 20.06 -0.35 11.97
C SER A 221 20.91 0.09 10.77
N PRO A 222 21.15 1.40 10.50
CA PRO A 222 22.04 1.81 9.40
C PRO A 222 23.49 1.34 9.57
N TYR A 223 23.94 1.08 10.81
CA TYR A 223 25.31 0.59 11.07
C TYR A 223 25.53 -0.85 10.60
N PHE A 224 24.44 -1.61 10.41
CA PHE A 224 24.44 -2.95 9.85
C PHE A 224 24.19 -2.96 8.34
N ASN A 225 24.12 -1.76 7.72
CA ASN A 225 23.91 -1.54 6.29
C ASN A 225 25.24 -1.15 5.58
N PRO A 226 26.08 -2.12 5.16
CA PRO A 226 27.43 -1.88 4.64
C PRO A 226 27.63 -0.97 3.40
N PRO A 227 26.61 -0.58 2.59
CA PRO A 227 26.76 0.49 1.59
C PRO A 227 26.30 1.89 2.07
N CYS A 228 25.65 2.03 3.23
CA CYS A 228 25.12 3.32 3.71
C CYS A 228 26.26 4.26 4.13
N LYS A 229 26.84 4.99 3.17
CA LYS A 229 27.95 5.95 3.33
C LYS A 229 27.59 7.22 4.12
N ILE A 230 26.53 7.22 4.91
CA ILE A 230 26.02 8.43 5.60
C ILE A 230 26.99 8.90 6.71
N LEU A 231 27.94 8.07 7.14
CA LEU A 231 28.91 8.41 8.19
C LEU A 231 30.37 8.60 7.72
N CYS A 232 30.63 8.59 6.41
CA CYS A 232 31.96 8.93 5.88
C CYS A 232 32.03 10.42 5.48
N VAL A 233 31.68 11.31 6.40
CA VAL A 233 32.07 12.73 6.31
C VAL A 233 32.70 13.11 7.65
N ASN A 234 34.00 12.86 7.76
CA ASN A 234 34.93 13.55 8.65
C ASN A 234 36.17 13.90 7.83
#